data_AF-A0A2G3L963-F1
#
_entry.id   AF-A0A2G3L963-F1
#
_cell.length_a   1.000
_cell.length_b   1.000
_cell.length_c   1.000
_cell.angle_alpha   90.00
_cell.angle_beta   90.00
_cell.angle_gamma   90.00
#
_symmetry.space_group_name_H-M   'P 1'
#
loop_
_entity.id
_entity.type
_entity.pdbx_description
1 polymer ?
#
loop_
_entity_poly.entity_id
_entity_poly.type
_entity_poly.pdbx_seq_one_letter_code
_entity_poly.pdbx_strand_id
1 'polypeptide(L)'
;MQLKEVMSVDDLRKLGSVEIIKMELEKEISPLKIEASSYDEIFEIILKLRRNWVPFIRGPFISKQLEYAYYLTKLEGKQRTLALGVDERHYHDKQFAKRWYKKIANIVHPDKGGDNLAFTELRKLYDVMIEDDGAGND
;
A
#
# COMPACT_ATOMS: atom_id res chain seq x y z
N MET A 1 -20.35 -13.12 -7.71
CA MET A 1 -19.26 -13.07 -8.70
C MET A 1 -18.00 -12.52 -8.04
N GLN A 2 -16.78 -12.99 -8.33
CA GLN A 2 -15.54 -12.54 -7.68
C GLN A 2 -15.01 -11.21 -8.30
N LEU A 3 -15.85 -10.19 -8.41
CA LEU A 3 -15.52 -8.92 -9.11
C LEU A 3 -14.33 -8.18 -8.49
N LYS A 4 -14.11 -8.36 -7.18
CA LYS A 4 -13.03 -7.72 -6.41
C LYS A 4 -11.65 -8.27 -6.76
N GLU A 5 -11.56 -9.45 -7.36
CA GLU A 5 -10.30 -10.11 -7.72
C GLU A 5 -9.91 -9.99 -9.19
N VAL A 6 -10.74 -9.34 -10.03
CA VAL A 6 -10.47 -9.14 -11.46
C VAL A 6 -9.17 -8.37 -11.69
N MET A 7 -8.20 -8.93 -12.40
CA MET A 7 -6.90 -8.29 -12.65
C MET A 7 -6.78 -7.69 -14.04
N SER A 8 -7.67 -8.06 -14.94
CA SER A 8 -7.62 -7.68 -16.34
C SER A 8 -9.01 -7.65 -16.98
N VAL A 9 -9.09 -7.03 -18.16
CA VAL A 9 -10.28 -7.10 -19.03
C VAL A 9 -10.62 -8.54 -19.41
N ASP A 10 -9.61 -9.40 -19.61
CA ASP A 10 -9.83 -10.82 -19.93
C ASP A 10 -10.47 -11.59 -18.77
N ASP A 11 -10.20 -11.20 -17.53
CA ASP A 11 -10.88 -11.79 -16.38
C ASP A 11 -12.36 -11.42 -16.38
N LEU A 12 -12.73 -10.19 -16.77
CA LEU A 12 -14.13 -9.81 -16.94
C LEU A 12 -14.81 -10.65 -18.03
N ARG A 13 -14.14 -10.88 -19.16
CA ARG A 13 -14.70 -11.71 -20.25
C ARG A 13 -15.03 -13.13 -19.79
N LYS A 14 -14.27 -13.69 -18.85
CA LYS A 14 -14.53 -15.03 -18.26
C LYS A 14 -15.71 -15.04 -17.28
N LEU A 15 -16.10 -13.89 -16.74
CA LEU A 15 -17.17 -13.79 -15.73
C LEU A 15 -18.56 -13.65 -16.35
N GLY A 16 -18.69 -13.15 -17.58
CA GLY A 16 -19.97 -13.05 -18.29
C GLY A 16 -20.04 -11.87 -19.26
N SER A 17 -21.26 -11.53 -19.70
CA SER A 17 -21.49 -10.35 -20.54
C SER A 17 -21.33 -9.06 -19.75
N VAL A 18 -21.14 -7.94 -20.47
CA VAL A 18 -21.07 -6.59 -19.92
C VAL A 18 -22.29 -6.30 -19.04
N GLU A 19 -23.49 -6.67 -19.48
CA GLU A 19 -24.76 -6.43 -18.77
C GLU A 19 -24.83 -7.21 -17.46
N ILE A 20 -24.43 -8.49 -17.46
CA ILE A 20 -24.42 -9.33 -16.25
C ILE A 20 -23.45 -8.75 -15.23
N ILE A 21 -22.24 -8.40 -15.67
CA ILE A 21 -21.21 -7.84 -14.80
C ILE A 21 -21.64 -6.50 -14.23
N LYS A 22 -22.20 -5.63 -15.07
CA LYS A 22 -22.75 -4.34 -14.65
C LYS A 22 -23.84 -4.52 -13.60
N MET A 23 -24.79 -5.43 -13.82
CA MET A 23 -25.87 -5.71 -12.86
C MET A 23 -25.31 -6.21 -11.52
N GLU A 24 -24.35 -7.14 -11.54
CA GLU A 24 -23.73 -7.65 -10.32
C GLU A 24 -22.93 -6.57 -9.58
N LEU A 25 -22.21 -5.71 -10.31
CA LEU A 25 -21.47 -4.61 -9.71
C LEU A 25 -22.42 -3.58 -9.07
N GLU A 26 -23.51 -3.20 -9.76
CA GLU A 26 -24.54 -2.30 -9.22
C GLU A 26 -25.20 -2.81 -7.94
N LYS A 27 -25.34 -4.14 -7.78
CA LYS A 27 -25.85 -4.72 -6.52
C LYS A 27 -24.89 -4.44 -5.35
N GLU A 28 -23.58 -4.53 -5.57
CA GLU A 28 -22.58 -4.24 -4.55
C GLU A 28 -22.45 -2.75 -4.26
N ILE A 29 -22.73 -1.89 -5.25
CA ILE A 29 -22.55 -0.45 -5.14
C ILE A 29 -23.84 0.36 -4.99
N SER A 30 -24.95 -0.32 -4.76
CA SER A 30 -26.27 0.30 -4.59
C SER A 30 -26.21 1.44 -3.56
N PRO A 31 -26.82 2.61 -3.85
CA PRO A 31 -27.77 2.89 -4.94
C PRO A 31 -27.13 3.40 -6.24
N LEU A 32 -25.80 3.36 -6.40
CA LEU A 32 -25.12 3.91 -7.57
C LEU A 32 -25.39 3.08 -8.84
N LYS A 33 -25.43 3.78 -9.97
CA LYS A 33 -25.62 3.20 -11.31
C LYS A 33 -24.36 3.31 -12.14
N ILE A 34 -24.16 2.32 -13.02
CA ILE A 34 -22.99 2.23 -13.88
C ILE A 34 -23.39 2.54 -15.31
N GLU A 35 -22.77 3.54 -15.90
CA GLU A 35 -22.87 3.81 -17.33
C GLU A 35 -21.61 3.26 -18.00
N ALA A 36 -21.64 1.97 -18.32
CA ALA A 36 -20.58 1.29 -19.06
C ALA A 36 -21.20 0.38 -20.12
N SER A 37 -20.57 0.37 -21.28
CA SER A 37 -20.97 -0.34 -22.51
C SER A 37 -19.89 -1.31 -23.01
N SER A 38 -18.70 -1.28 -22.39
CA SER A 38 -17.58 -2.16 -22.72
C SER A 38 -16.92 -2.75 -21.47
N TYR A 39 -16.16 -3.82 -21.66
CA TYR A 39 -15.37 -4.42 -20.58
C TYR A 39 -14.29 -3.46 -20.07
N ASP A 40 -13.68 -2.66 -20.94
CA ASP A 40 -12.67 -1.68 -20.58
C ASP A 40 -13.24 -0.60 -19.65
N GLU A 41 -14.42 -0.06 -19.96
CA GLU A 41 -15.12 0.91 -19.09
C GLU A 41 -15.47 0.31 -17.73
N ILE A 42 -15.97 -0.93 -17.70
CA ILE A 42 -16.24 -1.64 -16.44
C ILE A 42 -14.94 -1.82 -15.63
N PHE A 43 -13.84 -2.20 -16.29
CA PHE A 43 -12.57 -2.39 -15.62
C PHE A 43 -12.06 -1.10 -15.00
N GLU A 44 -12.14 0.02 -15.71
CA GLU A 44 -11.81 1.35 -15.19
C GLU A 44 -12.66 1.74 -13.98
N ILE A 45 -13.96 1.42 -13.99
CA ILE A 45 -14.83 1.63 -12.83
C ILE A 45 -14.35 0.78 -11.65
N ILE A 46 -14.06 -0.51 -11.84
CA ILE A 46 -13.53 -1.37 -10.77
C ILE A 46 -12.23 -0.79 -10.20
N LEU A 47 -11.32 -0.29 -11.04
CA LEU A 47 -10.10 0.37 -10.59
C LEU A 47 -10.38 1.63 -9.75
N LYS A 48 -11.38 2.43 -10.13
CA LYS A 48 -11.81 3.60 -9.34
C LYS A 48 -12.45 3.20 -8.01
N LEU A 49 -13.29 2.15 -7.99
CA LEU A 49 -13.89 1.64 -6.75
C LEU A 49 -12.82 1.12 -5.79
N ARG A 50 -11.82 0.37 -6.30
CA ARG A 50 -10.67 -0.09 -5.51
C ARG A 50 -9.88 1.02 -4.86
N ARG A 51 -9.76 2.18 -5.52
CA ARG A 51 -9.01 3.33 -5.00
C ARG A 51 -9.77 4.09 -3.93
N ASN A 52 -11.10 4.13 -4.01
CA ASN A 52 -11.91 5.07 -3.24
C ASN A 52 -12.90 4.41 -2.28
N TRP A 53 -13.10 3.10 -2.35
CA TRP A 53 -14.13 2.42 -1.59
C TRP A 53 -13.59 1.19 -0.86
N VAL A 54 -13.64 1.28 0.47
CA VAL A 54 -13.11 0.27 1.40
C VAL A 54 -13.52 -1.17 1.07
N PRO A 55 -14.80 -1.48 0.73
CA PRO A 55 -15.21 -2.85 0.41
C PRO A 55 -14.59 -3.43 -0.87
N PHE A 56 -13.95 -2.60 -1.70
CA PHE A 56 -13.25 -2.98 -2.93
C PHE A 56 -11.73 -2.88 -2.80
N ILE A 57 -11.18 -2.42 -1.67
CA ILE A 57 -9.74 -2.38 -1.46
C ILE A 57 -9.20 -3.81 -1.47
N ARG A 58 -8.06 -4.00 -2.15
CA ARG A 58 -7.34 -5.28 -2.13
C ARG A 58 -6.34 -5.30 -1.00
N GLY A 59 -6.32 -6.40 -0.27
CA GLY A 59 -5.44 -6.60 0.87
C GLY A 59 -5.98 -5.99 2.17
N PRO A 60 -5.25 -6.16 3.28
CA PRO A 60 -5.75 -5.85 4.61
C PRO A 60 -5.69 -4.37 4.99
N PHE A 61 -5.04 -3.53 4.16
CA PHE A 61 -4.78 -2.13 4.49
C PHE A 61 -5.58 -1.18 3.61
N ILE A 62 -6.32 -0.28 4.23
CA ILE A 62 -7.11 0.75 3.52
C ILE A 62 -6.27 1.94 3.03
N SER A 63 -4.99 2.04 3.43
CA SER A 63 -4.06 3.06 2.97
C SER A 63 -2.61 2.61 3.13
N LYS A 64 -1.72 3.19 2.31
CA LYS A 64 -0.26 3.00 2.47
C LYS A 64 0.23 3.50 3.83
N GLN A 65 -0.40 4.53 4.38
CA GLN A 65 -0.01 5.06 5.68
C GLN A 65 -0.23 4.03 6.80
N LEU A 66 -1.39 3.36 6.81
CA LEU A 66 -1.69 2.30 7.77
C LEU A 66 -0.85 1.05 7.54
N GLU A 67 -0.56 0.71 6.28
CA GLU A 67 0.35 -0.37 5.91
C GLU A 67 1.76 -0.14 6.50
N TYR A 68 2.35 1.03 6.27
CA TYR A 68 3.68 1.35 6.82
C TYR A 68 3.66 1.48 8.35
N ALA A 69 2.59 2.02 8.94
CA ALA A 69 2.44 2.05 10.40
C ALA A 69 2.44 0.62 10.98
N TYR A 70 1.74 -0.31 10.34
CA TYR A 70 1.77 -1.72 10.71
C TYR A 70 3.18 -2.33 10.56
N TYR A 71 3.86 -2.10 9.43
CA TYR A 71 5.23 -2.60 9.23
C TYR A 71 6.21 -2.11 10.29
N LEU A 72 6.10 -0.84 10.70
CA LEU A 72 7.00 -0.24 11.67
C LEU A 72 6.71 -0.69 13.11
N THR A 73 5.43 -0.88 13.46
CA THR A 73 5.00 -1.07 14.86
C THR A 73 4.63 -2.50 15.23
N LYS A 74 4.36 -3.36 14.25
CA LYS A 74 3.89 -4.75 14.47
C LYS A 74 4.78 -5.83 13.90
N LEU A 75 5.61 -5.51 12.90
CA LEU A 75 6.59 -6.45 12.37
C LEU A 75 7.94 -6.27 13.07
N GLU A 76 8.71 -7.35 13.14
CA GLU A 76 10.05 -7.35 13.73
C GLU A 76 11.06 -8.08 12.83
N GLY A 77 12.34 -7.86 13.10
CA GLY A 77 13.47 -8.55 12.46
C GLY A 77 13.39 -8.59 10.93
N LYS A 78 13.57 -9.80 10.37
CA LYS A 78 13.62 -10.04 8.92
C LYS A 78 12.30 -9.69 8.22
N GLN A 79 11.15 -9.89 8.87
CA GLN A 79 9.85 -9.56 8.27
C GLN A 79 9.68 -8.06 8.09
N ARG A 80 10.01 -7.27 9.12
CA ARG A 80 10.01 -5.80 9.04
C ARG A 80 10.98 -5.30 7.98
N THR A 81 12.20 -5.84 7.96
CA THR A 81 13.25 -5.48 6.99
C THR A 81 12.77 -5.71 5.55
N LEU A 82 12.21 -6.89 5.27
CA LEU A 82 11.66 -7.24 3.96
C LEU A 82 10.49 -6.33 3.58
N ALA A 83 9.53 -6.11 4.48
CA ALA A 83 8.35 -5.29 4.23
C ALA A 83 8.69 -3.81 3.97
N LEU A 84 9.72 -3.28 4.65
CA LEU A 84 10.20 -1.91 4.48
C LEU A 84 11.19 -1.75 3.31
N GLY A 85 11.57 -2.86 2.65
CA GLY A 85 12.54 -2.86 1.56
C GLY A 85 13.94 -2.44 1.99
N VAL A 86 14.31 -2.73 3.23
CA VAL A 86 15.65 -2.44 3.78
C VAL A 86 16.62 -3.54 3.34
N ASP A 87 17.81 -3.14 2.91
CA ASP A 87 18.91 -4.01 2.48
C ASP A 87 20.27 -3.43 2.91
N GLU A 88 21.36 -4.16 2.66
CA GLU A 88 22.74 -3.76 3.06
C GLU A 88 23.13 -2.36 2.56
N ARG A 89 22.60 -1.90 1.42
CA ARG A 89 22.92 -0.56 0.89
C ARG A 89 22.46 0.56 1.81
N HIS A 90 21.43 0.33 2.61
CA HIS A 90 20.96 1.30 3.60
C HIS A 90 21.96 1.50 4.74
N TYR A 91 22.82 0.51 5.02
CA TYR A 91 23.84 0.60 6.05
C TYR A 91 25.17 1.16 5.52
N HIS A 92 25.42 1.06 4.21
CA HIS A 92 26.68 1.50 3.60
C HIS A 92 26.60 2.84 2.86
N ASP A 93 25.41 3.28 2.43
CA ASP A 93 25.21 4.58 1.78
C ASP A 93 24.25 5.45 2.60
N LYS A 94 24.82 6.37 3.37
CA LYS A 94 24.06 7.34 4.19
C LYS A 94 23.08 8.18 3.37
N GLN A 95 23.38 8.50 2.12
CA GLN A 95 22.46 9.25 1.26
C GLN A 95 21.30 8.36 0.80
N PHE A 96 21.57 7.08 0.51
CA PHE A 96 20.53 6.10 0.21
C PHE A 96 19.60 5.90 1.41
N ALA A 97 20.15 5.68 2.61
CA ALA A 97 19.41 5.59 3.86
C ALA A 97 18.53 6.82 4.11
N LYS A 98 19.09 8.02 3.90
CA LYS A 98 18.37 9.28 4.09
C LYS A 98 17.21 9.45 3.12
N ARG A 99 17.36 9.03 1.85
CA ARG A 99 16.27 9.07 0.87
C ARG A 99 15.15 8.08 1.24
N TRP A 100 15.51 6.88 1.65
CA TRP A 100 14.57 5.88 2.17
C TRP A 100 13.80 6.41 3.38
N TYR A 101 14.52 6.94 4.38
CA TYR A 101 13.92 7.51 5.59
C TYR A 101 12.94 8.63 5.25
N LYS A 102 13.35 9.61 4.42
CA LYS A 102 12.48 10.73 4.03
C LYS A 102 11.20 10.27 3.33
N LYS A 103 11.30 9.25 2.46
CA LYS A 103 10.13 8.70 1.75
C LYS A 103 9.12 8.13 2.73
N ILE A 104 9.56 7.33 3.70
CA ILE A 104 8.66 6.72 4.68
C ILE A 104 8.18 7.74 5.70
N ALA A 105 9.06 8.62 6.17
CA ALA A 105 8.71 9.72 7.07
C ALA A 105 7.58 10.57 6.49
N ASN A 106 7.64 10.90 5.20
CA ASN A 106 6.58 11.64 4.52
C ASN A 106 5.20 10.94 4.52
N ILE A 107 5.18 9.61 4.69
CA ILE A 107 3.97 8.79 4.75
C ILE A 107 3.47 8.71 6.20
N VAL A 108 4.35 8.45 7.17
CA VAL A 108 3.96 8.13 8.56
C VAL A 108 4.05 9.32 9.52
N HIS A 109 4.44 10.52 9.05
CA HIS A 109 4.56 11.69 9.91
C HIS A 109 3.21 12.06 10.56
N PRO A 110 3.18 12.35 11.88
CA PRO A 110 1.96 12.71 12.61
C PRO A 110 1.21 13.90 12.01
N ASP A 111 1.93 14.97 11.63
CA ASP A 111 1.35 16.16 10.97
C ASP A 111 0.63 15.86 9.64
N LYS A 112 0.83 14.66 9.08
CA LYS A 112 0.18 14.19 7.84
C LYS A 112 -0.88 13.12 8.12
N GLY A 113 -1.40 13.06 9.35
CA GLY A 113 -2.34 12.04 9.80
C GLY A 113 -1.68 10.69 10.11
N GLY A 114 -0.36 10.67 10.30
CA GLY A 114 0.41 9.46 10.59
C GLY A 114 0.41 9.09 12.06
N ASP A 115 1.19 8.07 12.41
CA ASP A 115 1.24 7.50 13.75
C ASP A 115 2.58 7.86 14.44
N ASN A 116 2.49 8.43 15.65
CA ASN A 116 3.64 8.86 16.44
C ASN A 116 4.62 7.71 16.73
N LEU A 117 4.07 6.52 17.05
CA LEU A 117 4.88 5.35 17.37
C LEU A 117 5.58 4.86 16.10
N ALA A 118 4.88 4.77 14.98
CA ALA A 118 5.47 4.41 13.69
C ALA A 118 6.60 5.37 13.28
N PHE A 119 6.38 6.68 13.42
CA PHE A 119 7.42 7.67 13.12
C PHE A 119 8.64 7.54 14.04
N THR A 120 8.42 7.25 15.34
CA THR A 120 9.50 7.01 16.31
C THR A 120 10.28 5.75 15.97
N GLU A 121 9.61 4.65 15.64
CA GLU A 121 10.27 3.39 15.24
C GLU A 121 11.05 3.56 13.93
N LEU A 122 10.52 4.31 12.96
CA LEU A 122 11.25 4.65 11.74
C LEU A 122 12.55 5.42 12.05
N ARG A 123 12.49 6.39 12.97
CA ARG A 123 13.66 7.17 13.38
C ARG A 123 14.73 6.28 14.00
N LYS A 124 14.35 5.39 14.93
CA LYS A 124 15.29 4.42 15.54
C LYS A 124 15.98 3.56 14.49
N LEU A 125 15.23 3.04 13.51
CA LEU A 125 15.80 2.25 12.42
C LEU A 125 16.80 3.05 11.60
N TYR A 126 16.47 4.30 11.29
CA TYR A 126 17.36 5.18 10.54
C TYR A 126 18.62 5.55 11.33
N ASP A 127 18.49 5.82 12.62
CA ASP A 127 19.62 6.15 13.50
C ASP A 127 20.63 4.98 13.50
N VAL A 128 20.17 3.73 13.65
CA VAL A 128 21.02 2.53 13.55
C VAL A 128 21.71 2.41 12.18
N MET A 129 21.06 2.81 11.09
CA MET A 129 21.66 2.76 9.75
C MET A 129 22.79 3.78 9.56
N ILE A 130 22.78 4.89 10.31
CA ILE A 130 23.76 5.98 10.15
C ILE A 130 24.80 6.04 11.28
N GLU A 131 24.59 5.30 12.37
CA GLU A 131 25.44 5.29 13.56
C GLU A 131 26.71 4.44 13.45
N ASP A 132 26.96 3.74 12.33
CA ASP A 132 28.17 2.91 12.16
C ASP A 132 29.25 3.59 11.32
N ASP A 133 29.91 4.61 11.90
CA ASP A 133 31.15 5.22 11.36
C ASP A 133 32.14 5.62 12.50
N GLY A 134 32.02 5.08 13.73
CA GLY A 134 32.83 5.63 14.84
C GLY A 134 32.98 4.87 16.15
N ALA A 135 32.62 3.60 16.28
CA ALA A 135 32.88 2.82 17.50
C ALA A 135 33.92 1.72 17.25
N GLY A 136 35.12 2.16 16.85
CA GLY A 136 36.28 1.30 16.60
C GLY A 136 37.57 2.11 16.71
N ASN A 137 37.76 2.78 17.84
CA ASN A 137 39.05 3.22 18.38
C ASN A 137 38.82 3.80 19.78
N ASP A 138 39.00 2.96 20.79
CA ASP A 138 39.91 3.18 21.93
C ASP A 138 40.00 1.90 22.79
#